data_AF-A0A2J6QRI0-F1
#
_entry.id   AF-A0A2J6QRI0-F1
#
_cell.length_a   1.000
_cell.length_b   1.000
_cell.length_c   1.000
_cell.angle_alpha   90.00
_cell.angle_beta   90.00
_cell.angle_gamma   90.00
#
_symmetry.space_group_name_H-M   'P 1'
#
loop_
_entity.id
_entity.type
_entity.pdbx_description
1 polymer ?
#
loop_
_entity_poly.entity_id
_entity_poly.type
_entity_poly.pdbx_seq_one_letter_code
_entity_poly.pdbx_strand_id
1 'polypeptide(L)'
;MSHAQWDGLSLPTFEKAFSYNLEDRPLKKIPDFSAYIAHSVAVRSKAIAYWKNMLGDTLVNYVFSAKPRRGADQESLPRSIEIQRLIPKPNLPNNVTLSFAMMSGSRDIVYGQVVGGRNANLNGIDEILASCMNIIPIRARIDDLCTYADLSSSLRLQYNSLGEADSLGLDEIITRCTKWPADFRLNSIIQHQNILVTPEIYFGEFLPRSSGSTILVAFAEY
;
A
#
# COMPACT_ATOMS: atom_id res chain seq x y z
N MET A 1 5.30 -18.25 -10.32
CA MET A 1 6.09 -17.02 -10.14
C MET A 1 5.92 -16.54 -8.71
N SER A 2 7.00 -16.08 -8.06
CA SER A 2 6.91 -15.48 -6.72
C SER A 2 6.24 -14.11 -6.78
N HIS A 3 5.46 -13.72 -5.77
CA HIS A 3 4.89 -12.36 -5.65
C HIS A 3 5.97 -11.26 -5.51
N ALA A 4 7.23 -11.64 -5.31
CA ALA A 4 8.37 -10.73 -5.42
C ALA A 4 8.66 -10.31 -6.87
N GLN A 5 8.19 -11.07 -7.87
CA GLN A 5 8.45 -10.82 -9.29
C GLN A 5 7.32 -10.03 -9.97
N TRP A 6 6.15 -9.93 -9.35
CA TRP A 6 4.98 -9.30 -9.93
C TRP A 6 4.06 -8.72 -8.84
N ASP A 7 3.25 -7.76 -9.25
CA ASP A 7 2.13 -7.25 -8.48
C ASP A 7 0.87 -7.08 -9.34
N GLY A 8 -0.23 -6.70 -8.71
CA GLY A 8 -1.52 -6.57 -9.38
C GLY A 8 -1.58 -5.49 -10.46
N LEU A 9 -0.63 -4.54 -10.51
CA LEU A 9 -0.54 -3.55 -11.60
C LEU A 9 0.31 -4.07 -12.77
N SER A 10 1.32 -4.90 -12.49
CA SER A 10 2.17 -5.51 -13.54
C SER A 10 1.50 -6.65 -14.31
N LEU A 11 0.52 -7.34 -13.71
CA LEU A 11 -0.05 -8.57 -14.27
C LEU A 11 -0.76 -8.36 -15.64
N PRO A 12 -1.61 -7.33 -15.85
CA PRO A 12 -2.21 -7.09 -17.16
C PRO A 12 -1.18 -6.79 -18.25
N THR A 13 -0.07 -6.13 -17.89
CA THR A 13 1.04 -5.85 -18.82
C THR A 13 1.76 -7.14 -19.20
N PHE A 14 1.94 -8.07 -18.25
CA PHE A 14 2.51 -9.39 -18.50
C PHE A 14 1.64 -10.20 -19.46
N GLU A 15 0.33 -10.25 -19.21
CA GLU A 15 -0.64 -10.95 -20.07
C GLU A 15 -0.64 -10.38 -21.50
N LYS A 16 -0.62 -9.05 -21.63
CA LYS A 16 -0.55 -8.39 -22.94
C LYS A 16 0.75 -8.72 -23.68
N ALA A 17 1.89 -8.71 -22.99
CA ALA A 17 3.17 -9.08 -23.58
C ALA A 17 3.17 -10.54 -24.07
N PHE A 18 2.55 -11.44 -23.32
CA PHE A 18 2.40 -12.84 -23.71
C PHE A 18 1.53 -13.00 -24.97
N SER A 19 0.35 -12.36 -25.04
CA SER A 19 -0.51 -12.38 -26.23
C SER A 19 0.21 -11.81 -27.46
N TYR A 20 0.95 -10.70 -27.31
CA TYR A 20 1.69 -10.12 -28.43
C TYR A 20 2.75 -11.08 -28.97
N ASN A 21 3.45 -11.78 -28.08
CA ASN A 21 4.45 -12.76 -28.48
C ASN A 21 3.83 -13.94 -29.22
N LEU A 22 2.66 -14.44 -28.78
CA LEU A 22 1.95 -15.52 -29.47
C LEU A 22 1.46 -15.13 -30.87
N GLU A 23 1.21 -13.85 -31.10
CA GLU A 23 0.71 -13.31 -32.37
C GLU A 23 1.83 -12.71 -33.25
N ASP A 24 3.11 -12.99 -32.93
CA ASP A 24 4.28 -12.43 -33.61
C ASP A 24 4.28 -10.89 -33.71
N ARG A 25 3.62 -10.22 -32.75
CA ARG A 25 3.57 -8.76 -32.68
C ARG A 25 4.81 -8.22 -31.96
N PRO A 26 5.35 -7.07 -32.38
CA PRO A 26 6.48 -6.45 -31.70
C PRO A 26 6.11 -6.04 -30.27
N LEU A 27 6.96 -6.43 -29.32
CA LEU A 27 6.82 -6.01 -27.92
C LEU A 27 7.22 -4.54 -27.76
N LYS A 28 6.43 -3.81 -26.97
CA LYS A 28 6.78 -2.45 -26.56
C LYS A 28 8.00 -2.51 -25.62
N LYS A 29 8.97 -1.63 -25.84
CA LYS A 29 10.08 -1.44 -24.88
C LYS A 29 9.56 -0.73 -23.64
N ILE A 30 9.69 -1.39 -22.50
CA ILE A 30 9.31 -0.89 -21.18
C ILE A 30 10.58 -0.61 -20.35
N PRO A 31 10.53 0.26 -19.33
CA PRO A 31 11.63 0.41 -18.40
C PRO A 31 11.85 -0.86 -17.58
N ASP A 32 13.13 -1.17 -17.31
CA ASP A 32 13.52 -2.27 -16.46
C ASP A 32 13.31 -1.93 -14.98
N PHE A 33 13.11 -2.94 -14.15
CA PHE A 33 13.04 -2.75 -12.69
C PHE A 33 14.32 -2.13 -12.11
N SER A 34 15.49 -2.40 -12.70
CA SER A 34 16.75 -1.77 -12.31
C SER A 34 16.72 -0.24 -12.50
N ALA A 35 16.03 0.26 -13.52
CA ALA A 35 15.86 1.70 -13.73
C ALA A 35 14.99 2.31 -12.62
N TYR A 36 13.94 1.60 -12.19
CA TYR A 36 13.15 2.00 -11.03
C TYR A 36 13.98 2.05 -9.74
N ILE A 37 14.78 1.03 -9.47
CA ILE A 37 15.67 1.00 -8.29
C ILE A 37 16.72 2.12 -8.35
N ALA A 38 17.33 2.35 -9.51
CA ALA A 38 18.27 3.45 -9.68
C ALA A 38 17.60 4.81 -9.42
N HIS A 39 16.36 4.98 -9.88
CA HIS A 39 15.57 6.19 -9.64
C HIS A 39 15.21 6.37 -8.15
N SER A 40 14.77 5.31 -7.47
CA SER A 40 14.44 5.37 -6.03
C SER A 40 15.67 5.76 -5.19
N VAL A 41 16.86 5.26 -5.55
CA VAL A 41 18.13 5.68 -4.94
C VAL A 41 18.41 7.16 -5.20
N ALA A 42 18.14 7.67 -6.41
CA ALA A 42 18.36 9.07 -6.76
C ALA A 42 17.46 10.04 -5.98
N VAL A 43 16.21 9.65 -5.67
CA VAL A 43 15.26 10.49 -4.92
C VAL A 43 15.23 10.21 -3.40
N ARG A 44 16.00 9.23 -2.92
CA ARG A 44 16.00 8.75 -1.53
C ARG A 44 16.13 9.85 -0.48
N SER A 45 17.00 10.84 -0.70
CA SER A 45 17.20 11.94 0.26
C SER A 45 15.94 12.80 0.45
N LYS A 46 15.21 13.07 -0.64
CA LYS A 46 13.92 13.78 -0.61
C LYS A 46 12.85 12.94 0.08
N ALA A 47 12.80 11.64 -0.19
CA ALA A 47 11.88 10.71 0.48
C ALA A 47 12.12 10.68 2.00
N ILE A 48 13.38 10.59 2.45
CA ILE A 48 13.73 10.66 3.87
C ILE A 48 13.29 12.00 4.49
N ALA A 49 13.47 13.12 3.79
CA ALA A 49 13.05 14.42 4.29
C ALA A 49 11.52 14.50 4.45
N TYR A 50 10.75 13.98 3.49
CA TYR A 50 9.30 13.86 3.57
C TYR A 50 8.87 13.05 4.78
N TRP A 51 9.43 11.84 4.96
CA TRP A 51 9.04 10.96 6.06
C TRP A 51 9.44 11.49 7.42
N LYS A 52 10.60 12.15 7.54
CA LYS A 52 10.99 12.87 8.78
C LYS A 52 10.01 13.98 9.14
N ASN A 53 9.53 14.73 8.14
CA ASN A 53 8.51 15.75 8.36
C ASN A 53 7.16 15.12 8.78
N MET A 54 6.79 13.99 8.18
CA MET A 54 5.51 13.31 8.46
C MET A 54 5.47 12.60 9.83
N LEU A 55 6.59 12.00 10.25
CA LEU A 55 6.65 11.07 11.39
C LEU A 55 7.67 11.43 12.47
N GLY A 56 8.41 12.53 12.34
CA GLY A 56 9.50 12.86 13.27
C GLY A 56 9.04 13.12 14.72
N ASP A 57 7.78 13.52 14.90
CA ASP A 57 7.13 13.79 16.19
C ASP A 57 6.13 12.69 16.62
N THR A 58 5.95 11.63 15.82
CA THR A 58 5.05 10.53 16.22
C THR A 58 5.62 9.70 17.36
N LEU A 59 4.76 9.38 18.33
CA LEU A 59 5.01 8.31 19.28
C LEU A 59 4.55 6.96 18.72
N VAL A 60 5.12 5.87 19.24
CA VAL A 60 4.66 4.53 18.92
C VAL A 60 3.24 4.36 19.44
N ASN A 61 2.33 3.97 18.55
CA ASN A 61 0.99 3.60 18.95
C ASN A 61 0.52 2.38 18.16
N TYR A 62 0.27 1.29 18.88
CA TYR A 62 -0.24 0.07 18.30
C TYR A 62 -1.74 0.21 18.12
N VAL A 63 -2.23 0.01 16.89
CA VAL A 63 -3.67 -0.02 16.63
C VAL A 63 -4.33 -1.12 17.46
N PHE A 64 -3.65 -2.27 17.57
CA PHE A 64 -4.04 -3.40 18.41
C PHE A 64 -3.05 -3.57 19.56
N SER A 65 -3.52 -3.39 20.79
CA SER A 65 -2.71 -3.61 22.00
C SER A 65 -2.69 -5.08 22.47
N ALA A 66 -3.07 -6.01 21.59
CA ALA A 66 -3.08 -7.42 21.93
C ALA A 66 -1.66 -7.87 22.28
N LYS A 67 -1.42 -8.17 23.56
CA LYS A 67 -0.17 -8.80 23.99
C LYS A 67 -0.08 -10.16 23.30
N PRO A 68 1.07 -10.56 22.73
CA PRO A 68 1.26 -11.90 22.22
C PRO A 68 0.89 -12.89 23.33
N ARG A 69 0.00 -13.85 23.03
CA ARG A 69 -0.36 -14.91 23.99
C ARG A 69 0.87 -15.78 24.19
N ARG A 70 1.66 -15.50 25.24
CA ARG A 70 2.72 -16.42 25.68
C ARG A 70 2.08 -17.78 25.99
N GLY A 71 2.43 -18.80 25.21
CA GLY A 71 1.99 -20.18 25.42
C GLY A 71 0.89 -20.71 24.49
N ALA A 72 0.64 -20.08 23.34
CA ALA A 72 -0.15 -20.73 22.29
C ALA A 72 0.71 -21.78 21.58
N ASP A 73 0.86 -22.94 22.23
CA ASP A 73 1.30 -24.19 21.61
C ASP A 73 0.19 -24.68 20.67
N GLN A 74 0.02 -24.00 19.55
CA GLN A 74 -0.60 -24.46 18.32
C GLN A 74 -0.46 -23.32 17.32
N GLU A 75 0.14 -23.61 16.17
CA GLU A 75 0.08 -22.79 14.96
C GLU A 75 -1.39 -22.60 14.56
N SER A 76 -2.11 -21.69 15.23
CA SER A 76 -3.39 -21.24 14.72
C SER A 76 -3.07 -20.43 13.48
N LEU A 77 -3.23 -21.05 12.31
CA LEU A 77 -3.11 -20.39 11.02
C LEU A 77 -3.86 -19.06 11.09
N PRO A 78 -3.26 -17.95 10.61
CA PRO A 78 -3.91 -16.66 10.64
C PRO A 78 -5.28 -16.79 9.96
N ARG A 79 -6.35 -16.47 10.69
CA ARG A 79 -7.70 -16.56 10.15
C ARG A 79 -7.93 -15.36 9.25
N SER A 80 -7.90 -15.57 7.94
CA SER A 80 -8.33 -14.53 7.00
C SER A 80 -9.82 -14.26 7.19
N ILE A 81 -10.15 -12.99 7.42
CA ILE A 81 -11.52 -12.50 7.42
C ILE A 81 -11.63 -11.58 6.21
N GLU A 82 -12.34 -12.05 5.17
CA GLU A 82 -12.59 -11.24 3.99
C GLU A 82 -13.92 -10.49 4.16
N ILE A 83 -13.85 -9.16 4.14
CA ILE A 83 -15.02 -8.29 4.14
C ILE A 83 -15.00 -7.48 2.85
N GLN A 84 -15.94 -7.76 1.95
CA GLN A 84 -16.09 -7.01 0.71
C GLN A 84 -17.19 -5.96 0.87
N ARG A 85 -16.90 -4.74 0.42
CA ARG A 85 -17.89 -3.65 0.34
C ARG A 85 -17.68 -2.86 -0.94
N LEU A 86 -18.74 -2.69 -1.72
CA LEU A 86 -18.74 -1.81 -2.88
C LEU A 86 -18.68 -0.35 -2.41
N ILE A 87 -17.59 0.34 -2.73
CA ILE A 87 -17.41 1.76 -2.41
C ILE A 87 -17.41 2.57 -3.71
N PRO A 88 -18.36 3.50 -3.90
CA PRO A 88 -18.38 4.35 -5.08
C PRO A 88 -17.10 5.21 -5.13
N LYS A 89 -16.40 5.18 -6.27
CA LYS A 89 -15.33 6.15 -6.57
C LYS A 89 -15.92 7.58 -6.45
N PRO A 90 -15.21 8.55 -5.84
CA PRO A 90 -13.81 8.55 -5.42
C PRO A 90 -13.59 8.29 -3.91
N ASN A 91 -14.58 7.77 -3.19
CA ASN A 91 -14.50 7.69 -1.73
C ASN A 91 -13.50 6.62 -1.29
N LEU A 92 -12.52 7.00 -0.47
CA LEU A 92 -11.67 6.06 0.25
C LEU A 92 -12.41 5.51 1.48
N PRO A 93 -12.12 4.28 1.91
CA PRO A 93 -12.66 3.70 3.14
C PRO A 93 -12.08 4.33 4.41
N ASN A 94 -12.44 5.57 4.69
CA ASN A 94 -11.92 6.30 5.84
C ASN A 94 -12.58 5.86 7.16
N ASN A 95 -13.64 5.04 7.07
CA ASN A 95 -14.26 4.38 8.21
C ASN A 95 -13.29 3.43 8.94
N VAL A 96 -12.35 2.80 8.23
CA VAL A 96 -11.37 1.89 8.86
C VAL A 96 -10.43 2.66 9.78
N THR A 97 -10.00 3.86 9.38
CA THR A 97 -9.19 4.76 10.22
C THR A 97 -9.87 5.09 11.55
N LEU A 98 -11.16 5.43 11.52
CA LEU A 98 -11.92 5.70 12.74
C LEU A 98 -12.02 4.45 13.63
N SER A 99 -12.25 3.27 13.05
CA SER A 99 -12.25 2.02 13.81
C SER A 99 -10.90 1.78 14.49
N PHE A 100 -9.78 1.99 13.80
CA PHE A 100 -8.45 1.86 14.38
C PHE A 100 -8.20 2.84 15.54
N ALA A 101 -8.69 4.07 15.43
CA ALA A 101 -8.60 5.05 16.51
C ALA A 101 -9.40 4.61 17.74
N MET A 102 -10.64 4.15 17.54
CA MET A 102 -11.48 3.64 18.63
C MET A 102 -10.86 2.40 19.30
N MET A 103 -10.29 1.49 18.52
CA MET A 103 -9.69 0.25 19.03
C MET A 103 -8.37 0.49 19.79
N SER A 104 -7.57 1.45 19.32
CA SER A 104 -6.32 1.83 20.00
C SER A 104 -6.54 2.72 21.23
N GLY A 105 -7.71 3.36 21.33
CA GLY A 105 -7.98 4.38 22.35
C GLY A 105 -7.17 5.65 22.16
N SER A 106 -6.60 5.87 20.97
CA SER A 106 -5.72 7.00 20.67
C SER A 106 -6.24 7.84 19.51
N ARG A 107 -5.89 9.12 19.59
CA ARG A 107 -6.21 10.14 18.60
C ARG A 107 -5.07 10.37 17.59
N ASP A 108 -3.89 9.83 17.83
CA ASP A 108 -2.77 9.83 16.89
C ASP A 108 -2.40 8.37 16.59
N ILE A 109 -2.85 7.88 15.45
CA ILE A 109 -2.66 6.48 15.03
C ILE A 109 -1.80 6.40 13.78
N VAL A 110 -1.00 5.35 13.71
CA VAL A 110 -0.27 4.99 12.49
C VAL A 110 -0.57 3.55 12.13
N TYR A 111 -0.86 3.33 10.85
CA TYR A 111 -1.05 2.00 10.28
C TYR A 111 -0.34 1.93 8.91
N GLY A 112 -0.14 0.71 8.40
CA GLY A 112 0.44 0.50 7.08
C GLY A 112 -0.61 0.61 5.99
N GLN A 113 -0.25 1.17 4.85
CA GLN A 113 -1.03 1.11 3.63
C GLN A 113 -0.16 0.55 2.51
N VAL A 114 -0.70 -0.44 1.80
CA VAL A 114 -0.09 -0.95 0.58
C VAL A 114 -0.30 0.09 -0.53
N VAL A 115 0.77 0.50 -1.18
CA VAL A 115 0.79 1.37 -2.35
C VAL A 115 1.41 0.66 -3.53
N GLY A 116 1.09 1.11 -4.74
CA GLY A 116 1.64 0.54 -5.98
C GLY A 116 3.13 0.89 -6.20
N GLY A 117 3.68 1.87 -5.47
CA GLY A 117 5.07 2.32 -5.55
C GLY A 117 5.50 2.83 -6.93
N ARG A 118 4.54 3.31 -7.72
CA ARG A 118 4.70 3.73 -9.12
C ARG A 118 4.53 5.25 -9.31
N ASN A 119 4.74 6.04 -8.26
CA ASN A 119 4.69 7.50 -8.36
C ASN A 119 6.00 8.13 -8.88
N ALA A 120 7.03 7.31 -9.13
CA ALA A 120 8.31 7.77 -9.68
C ALA A 120 8.12 8.49 -11.02
N ASN A 121 8.82 9.60 -11.21
CA ASN A 121 8.84 10.35 -12.47
C ASN A 121 9.72 9.64 -13.52
N LEU A 122 9.34 8.41 -13.86
CA LEU A 122 10.00 7.54 -14.83
C LEU A 122 9.03 7.24 -15.97
N ASN A 123 9.45 7.48 -17.21
CA ASN A 123 8.62 7.19 -18.37
C ASN A 123 8.29 5.68 -18.45
N GLY A 124 7.00 5.34 -18.50
CA GLY A 124 6.54 3.95 -18.51
C GLY A 124 6.55 3.26 -17.15
N ILE A 125 6.57 4.00 -16.04
CA ILE A 125 6.55 3.45 -14.66
C ILE A 125 5.37 2.47 -14.43
N ASP A 126 4.21 2.76 -15.02
CA ASP A 126 3.01 1.92 -14.92
C ASP A 126 3.15 0.58 -15.66
N GLU A 127 4.12 0.46 -16.56
CA GLU A 127 4.35 -0.71 -17.42
C GLU A 127 5.48 -1.60 -16.92
N ILE A 128 6.12 -1.26 -15.80
CA ILE A 128 7.18 -2.09 -15.22
C ILE A 128 6.62 -3.46 -14.82
N LEU A 129 7.23 -4.50 -15.40
CA LEU A 129 6.97 -5.90 -15.12
C LEU A 129 7.76 -6.37 -13.88
N ALA A 130 7.42 -5.81 -12.72
CA ALA A 130 8.00 -6.19 -11.43
C ALA A 130 7.05 -5.89 -10.27
N SER A 131 7.40 -6.36 -9.07
CA SER A 131 6.75 -5.93 -7.84
C SER A 131 7.32 -4.59 -7.39
N CYS A 132 6.62 -3.49 -7.69
CA CYS A 132 6.96 -2.17 -7.18
C CYS A 132 6.12 -1.79 -5.95
N MET A 133 5.22 -2.68 -5.50
CA MET A 133 4.41 -2.42 -4.31
C MET A 133 5.27 -2.15 -3.09
N ASN A 134 4.78 -1.25 -2.24
CA ASN A 134 5.42 -0.93 -0.98
C ASN A 134 4.38 -0.80 0.13
N ILE A 135 4.79 -0.94 1.39
CA ILE A 135 3.98 -0.63 2.55
C ILE A 135 4.50 0.68 3.14
N ILE A 136 3.63 1.68 3.20
CA ILE A 136 3.97 2.99 3.77
C ILE A 136 3.13 3.26 5.01
N PRO A 137 3.64 4.00 5.99
CA PRO A 137 2.83 4.43 7.13
C PRO A 137 1.86 5.55 6.72
N ILE A 138 0.62 5.41 7.16
CA ILE A 138 -0.42 6.44 7.15
C ILE A 138 -0.67 6.87 8.58
N ARG A 139 -0.50 8.18 8.82
CA ARG A 139 -0.74 8.79 10.14
C ARG A 139 -2.05 9.56 10.13
N ALA A 140 -2.96 9.21 11.03
CA ALA A 140 -4.20 9.94 11.25
C ALA A 140 -4.19 10.60 12.62
N ARG A 141 -4.42 11.93 12.64
CA ARG A 141 -4.66 12.71 13.86
C ARG A 141 -6.14 13.10 13.93
N ILE A 142 -6.80 12.77 15.02
CA ILE A 142 -8.23 12.96 15.24
C ILE A 142 -8.41 13.91 16.42
N ASP A 143 -8.66 15.18 16.12
CA ASP A 143 -8.95 16.19 17.14
C ASP A 143 -10.43 16.16 17.56
N ASP A 144 -10.75 16.72 18.74
CA ASP A 144 -12.12 16.70 19.29
C ASP A 144 -13.16 17.42 18.43
N LEU A 145 -12.72 18.34 17.56
CA LEU A 145 -13.56 19.07 16.61
C LEU A 145 -13.47 18.50 15.18
N CYS A 146 -12.69 17.43 14.96
CA CYS A 146 -12.46 16.86 13.65
C CYS A 146 -13.72 16.15 13.15
N THR A 147 -14.30 16.65 12.06
CA THR A 147 -15.39 15.94 11.39
C THR A 147 -14.86 14.78 10.56
N TYR A 148 -15.73 13.84 10.19
CA TYR A 148 -15.38 12.79 9.23
C TYR A 148 -14.87 13.35 7.90
N ALA A 149 -15.42 14.47 7.43
CA ALA A 149 -15.01 15.12 6.20
C ALA A 149 -13.58 15.71 6.31
N ASP A 150 -13.24 16.26 7.47
CA ASP A 150 -11.89 16.79 7.74
C ASP A 150 -10.86 15.67 7.77
N LEU A 151 -11.15 14.56 8.47
CA LEU A 151 -10.30 13.39 8.51
C LEU A 151 -10.08 12.82 7.09
N SER A 152 -11.17 12.64 6.35
CA SER A 152 -11.14 12.16 4.97
C SER A 152 -10.28 13.05 4.07
N SER A 153 -10.42 14.37 4.21
CA SER A 153 -9.66 15.35 3.43
C SER A 153 -8.18 15.33 3.82
N SER A 154 -7.87 15.24 5.11
CA SER A 154 -6.51 15.13 5.64
C SER A 154 -5.78 13.90 5.10
N LEU A 155 -6.41 12.72 5.17
CA LEU A 155 -5.83 11.48 4.63
C LEU A 155 -5.63 11.53 3.12
N ARG A 156 -6.57 12.13 2.38
CA ARG A 156 -6.44 12.31 0.93
C ARG A 156 -5.29 13.26 0.58
N LEU A 157 -5.15 14.36 1.31
CA LEU A 157 -4.04 15.32 1.13
C LEU A 157 -2.71 14.66 1.48
N GLN A 158 -2.65 13.89 2.56
CA GLN A 158 -1.47 13.10 2.92
C GLN A 158 -1.09 12.15 1.78
N TYR A 159 -2.03 11.36 1.26
CA TYR A 159 -1.77 10.45 0.14
C TYR A 159 -1.29 11.20 -1.11
N ASN A 160 -1.93 12.31 -1.47
CA ASN A 160 -1.52 13.12 -2.62
C ASN A 160 -0.14 13.79 -2.43
N SER A 161 0.26 14.07 -1.18
CA SER A 161 1.54 14.69 -0.86
C SER A 161 2.73 13.73 -0.92
N LEU A 162 2.48 12.41 -0.97
CA LEU A 162 3.53 11.39 -0.98
C LEU A 162 4.53 11.60 -2.12
N GLY A 163 4.02 11.87 -3.33
CA GLY A 163 4.83 11.89 -4.55
C GLY A 163 5.70 10.64 -4.63
N GLU A 164 7.00 10.84 -4.89
CA GLU A 164 8.00 9.78 -5.03
C GLU A 164 8.53 9.24 -3.69
N ALA A 165 8.07 9.76 -2.55
CA ALA A 165 8.46 9.27 -1.23
C ALA A 165 7.90 7.87 -0.92
N ASP A 166 6.92 7.41 -1.72
CA ASP A 166 6.33 6.08 -1.65
C ASP A 166 7.31 4.94 -2.01
N SER A 167 8.45 5.26 -2.60
CA SER A 167 9.52 4.32 -2.97
C SER A 167 10.46 3.94 -1.82
N LEU A 168 10.44 4.66 -0.68
CA LEU A 168 11.32 4.37 0.46
C LEU A 168 10.80 3.17 1.25
N GLY A 169 11.65 2.18 1.49
CA GLY A 169 11.26 0.96 2.21
C GLY A 169 10.84 1.23 3.66
N LEU A 170 9.82 0.50 4.15
CA LEU A 170 9.27 0.68 5.50
C LEU A 170 10.33 0.59 6.61
N ASP A 171 11.23 -0.38 6.54
CA ASP A 171 12.31 -0.55 7.54
C ASP A 171 13.20 0.69 7.60
N GLU A 172 13.45 1.31 6.45
CA GLU A 172 14.24 2.53 6.37
C GLU A 172 13.46 3.75 6.91
N ILE A 173 12.16 3.83 6.62
CA ILE A 173 11.28 4.85 7.21
C ILE A 173 11.33 4.76 8.74
N ILE A 174 11.11 3.56 9.30
CA ILE A 174 11.12 3.32 10.75
C ILE A 174 12.47 3.73 11.34
N THR A 175 13.57 3.19 10.82
CA THR A 175 14.90 3.36 11.42
C THR A 175 15.51 4.76 11.24
N ARG A 176 15.17 5.48 10.18
CA ARG A 176 15.79 6.78 9.85
C ARG A 176 14.89 7.99 10.05
N CYS A 177 13.58 7.79 10.05
CA CYS A 177 12.61 8.90 10.00
C CYS A 177 11.74 9.00 11.24
N THR A 178 11.86 8.06 12.18
CA THR A 178 11.06 8.02 13.41
C THR A 178 11.94 7.90 14.66
N LYS A 179 11.31 8.01 15.83
CA LYS A 179 11.92 7.67 17.13
C LYS A 179 11.48 6.30 17.64
N TRP A 180 10.88 5.48 16.78
CA TRP A 180 10.37 4.17 17.16
C TRP A 180 11.52 3.18 17.37
N PRO A 181 11.31 2.11 18.17
CA PRO A 181 12.27 1.02 18.27
C PRO A 181 12.63 0.44 16.89
N ALA A 182 13.88 0.05 16.68
CA ALA A 182 14.33 -0.47 15.39
C ALA A 182 13.66 -1.81 15.01
N ASP A 183 13.19 -2.57 16.00
CA ASP A 183 12.43 -3.80 15.87
C ASP A 183 10.91 -3.58 15.76
N PHE A 184 10.45 -2.33 15.77
CA PHE A 184 9.04 -2.01 15.61
C PHE A 184 8.47 -2.61 14.32
N ARG A 185 7.26 -3.15 14.41
CA ARG A 185 6.49 -3.66 13.28
C ARG A 185 5.09 -3.08 13.31
N LEU A 186 4.62 -2.64 12.16
CA LEU A 186 3.21 -2.30 11.99
C LEU A 186 2.39 -3.58 12.18
N ASN A 187 1.34 -3.52 13.01
CA ASN A 187 0.44 -4.63 13.30
C ASN A 187 -0.87 -4.55 12.50
N SER A 188 -1.04 -3.49 11.72
CA SER A 188 -2.23 -3.23 10.91
C SER A 188 -1.82 -2.72 9.55
N ILE A 189 -2.27 -3.40 8.49
CA ILE A 189 -2.03 -2.98 7.11
C ILE A 189 -3.36 -2.96 6.35
N ILE A 190 -3.60 -1.86 5.64
CA ILE A 190 -4.74 -1.70 4.73
C ILE A 190 -4.23 -1.83 3.29
N GLN A 191 -4.85 -2.73 2.54
CA GLN A 191 -4.69 -2.79 1.09
C GLN A 191 -6.03 -2.46 0.43
N HIS A 192 -6.08 -1.30 -0.23
CA HIS A 192 -7.21 -0.96 -1.08
C HIS A 192 -6.96 -1.50 -2.49
N GLN A 193 -7.66 -2.57 -2.84
CA GLN A 193 -7.60 -3.19 -4.16
C GLN A 193 -8.60 -2.48 -5.09
N ASN A 194 -8.09 -1.50 -5.83
CA ASN A 194 -8.81 -0.86 -6.95
C ASN A 194 -8.33 -1.41 -8.31
N ILE A 195 -7.96 -2.70 -8.30
CA ILE A 195 -7.51 -3.47 -9.46
C ILE A 195 -8.51 -4.60 -9.70
N LEU A 196 -8.62 -5.08 -10.93
CA LEU A 196 -9.46 -6.23 -11.25
C LEU A 196 -8.82 -7.48 -10.61
N VAL A 197 -9.44 -8.00 -9.55
CA VAL A 197 -8.92 -9.13 -8.74
C VAL A 197 -9.04 -10.47 -9.49
N THR A 198 -9.83 -10.52 -10.56
CA THR A 198 -9.97 -11.66 -11.46
C THR A 198 -9.95 -11.17 -12.91
N PRO A 199 -8.81 -11.18 -13.62
CA PRO A 199 -8.85 -11.12 -15.07
C PRO A 199 -9.46 -12.44 -15.54
N GLU A 200 -10.70 -12.41 -16.03
CA GLU A 200 -11.15 -13.48 -16.91
C GLU A 200 -10.28 -13.39 -18.17
N ILE A 201 -9.44 -14.40 -18.38
CA ILE A 201 -8.55 -14.48 -19.55
C ILE A 201 -9.43 -14.77 -20.77
N TYR A 202 -9.74 -13.73 -21.53
CA TYR A 202 -10.41 -13.87 -22.82
C TYR A 202 -9.36 -13.93 -23.92
N PHE A 203 -9.31 -15.04 -24.65
CA PHE A 203 -8.63 -15.12 -25.94
C PHE A 203 -9.55 -14.44 -26.99
N GLY A 204 -9.36 -13.14 -27.26
CA GLY A 204 -10.18 -12.37 -28.19
C GLY A 204 -10.47 -10.93 -27.73
N GLU A 205 -11.15 -10.15 -28.58
CA GLU A 205 -11.33 -8.70 -28.45
C GLU A 205 -11.76 -8.22 -27.04
N PHE A 206 -11.02 -7.23 -26.55
CA PHE A 206 -11.12 -6.65 -25.22
C PHE A 206 -12.41 -5.84 -25.06
N LEU A 207 -13.32 -6.24 -24.17
CA LEU A 207 -14.47 -5.43 -23.75
C LEU A 207 -14.29 -4.96 -22.30
N PRO A 208 -14.36 -3.64 -22.02
CA PRO A 208 -14.24 -3.15 -20.65
C PRO A 208 -15.54 -3.35 -19.88
N ARG A 209 -15.46 -3.92 -18.66
CA ARG A 209 -16.56 -3.89 -17.67
C ARG A 209 -16.08 -3.36 -16.31
N SER A 210 -17.06 -2.88 -15.54
CA SER A 210 -16.93 -2.06 -14.34
C SER A 210 -16.14 -2.68 -13.19
N SER A 211 -15.18 -1.91 -12.63
CA SER A 211 -14.37 -2.27 -11.46
C SER A 211 -15.16 -2.18 -10.15
N GLY A 212 -15.17 -3.25 -9.34
CA GLY A 212 -15.44 -3.18 -7.91
C GLY A 212 -14.16 -2.83 -7.13
N SER A 213 -14.28 -2.11 -6.01
CA SER A 213 -13.19 -1.89 -5.06
C SER A 213 -13.32 -2.87 -3.89
N THR A 214 -12.22 -3.49 -3.49
CA THR A 214 -12.16 -4.37 -2.31
C THR A 214 -11.12 -3.85 -1.34
N ILE A 215 -11.37 -4.00 -0.05
CA ILE A 215 -10.42 -3.61 0.99
C ILE A 215 -10.07 -4.86 1.76
N LEU A 216 -8.79 -5.20 1.71
CA LEU A 216 -8.24 -6.20 2.60
C LEU A 216 -7.59 -5.47 3.77
N VAL A 217 -8.04 -5.79 4.97
CA VAL A 217 -7.38 -5.38 6.20
C VAL A 217 -6.66 -6.60 6.74
N ALA A 218 -5.34 -6.57 6.72
CA ALA A 218 -4.51 -7.63 7.27
C ALA A 218 -4.07 -7.24 8.69
N PHE A 219 -4.23 -8.18 9.62
CA PHE A 219 -3.72 -8.09 10.98
C PHE A 219 -2.53 -9.04 11.10
N ALA A 220 -1.42 -8.53 11.63
CA ALA A 220 -0.33 -9.40 12.04
C ALA A 220 -0.60 -9.85 13.47
N GLU A 221 -1.13 -11.07 13.64
CA GLU A 221 -1.13 -11.74 14.95
C GLU A 221 0.29 -12.28 15.18
N TYR A 222 0.95 -11.80 16.24
CA TYR A 222 2.25 -12.30 16.71
C TYR A 222 2.07 -13.05 18.03
#